data_AF-A0A934A2F0-F1
#
_entry.id   AF-A0A934A2F0-F1
#
_cell.length_a   1.000
_cell.length_b   1.000
_cell.length_c   1.000
_cell.angle_alpha   90.00
_cell.angle_beta   90.00
_cell.angle_gamma   90.00
#
_symmetry.space_group_name_H-M   'P 1'
#
loop_
_entity.id
_entity.type
_entity.pdbx_description
1 polymer ?
#
loop_
_entity_poly.entity_id
_entity_poly.type
_entity_poly.pdbx_seq_one_letter_code
_entity_poly.pdbx_strand_id
1 'polypeptide(L)'
;MKGYLLVAGLALMSCKQAPDEPSHARPLGREACVDRWLKAQDLNPYGDPRGTTYAGGNPLFDERTGVSEDRVERVTRKHPEAGRACAVPDGGR
;
A
#
# COMPACT_ATOMS: atom_id res chain seq x y z
N MET A 1 -6.65 -12.34 -68.00
CA MET A 1 -5.21 -12.24 -67.73
C MET A 1 -4.80 -10.76 -67.67
N LYS A 2 -4.57 -10.26 -66.44
CA LYS A 2 -4.00 -8.96 -66.02
C LYS A 2 -3.71 -9.19 -64.53
N GLY A 3 -2.50 -9.19 -63.99
CA GLY A 3 -1.37 -8.29 -64.20
C GLY A 3 -1.14 -7.61 -62.83
N TYR A 4 -0.05 -8.01 -62.15
CA TYR A 4 0.32 -7.70 -60.76
C TYR A 4 0.28 -6.21 -60.36
N LEU A 5 0.04 -5.95 -59.07
CA LEU A 5 0.77 -4.91 -58.32
C LEU A 5 0.90 -5.29 -56.84
N LEU A 6 2.14 -5.32 -56.35
CA LEU A 6 2.55 -5.44 -54.94
C LEU A 6 2.50 -4.05 -54.28
N VAL A 7 1.92 -3.95 -53.07
CA VAL A 7 2.22 -2.95 -52.03
C VAL A 7 1.91 -3.65 -50.70
N ALA A 8 2.89 -4.17 -49.96
CA ALA A 8 3.80 -3.49 -49.02
C ALA A 8 3.11 -2.97 -47.74
N GLY A 9 3.70 -3.32 -46.58
CA GLY A 9 3.51 -2.65 -45.29
C GLY A 9 2.58 -3.40 -44.33
N LEU A 10 3.10 -4.18 -43.37
CA LEU A 10 3.54 -3.73 -42.03
C LEU A 10 2.53 -2.81 -41.33
N ALA A 11 1.86 -3.34 -40.31
CA ALA A 11 2.04 -2.87 -38.93
C ALA A 11 1.27 -3.79 -37.95
N LEU A 12 2.02 -4.62 -37.24
CA LEU A 12 1.65 -5.08 -35.91
C LEU A 12 1.41 -3.84 -35.05
N MET A 13 0.19 -3.61 -34.56
CA MET A 13 -0.08 -2.47 -33.68
C MET A 13 -0.59 -2.94 -32.31
N SER A 14 0.40 -3.22 -31.45
CA SER A 14 0.47 -2.95 -30.01
C SER A 14 -0.46 -3.70 -29.05
N CYS A 15 -0.02 -4.89 -28.61
CA CYS A 15 -0.03 -5.16 -27.17
C CYS A 15 1.03 -4.27 -26.52
N LYS A 16 0.67 -3.06 -26.11
CA LYS A 16 1.44 -2.34 -25.08
C LYS A 16 0.68 -2.44 -23.76
N GLN A 17 0.60 -3.64 -23.20
CA GLN A 17 0.64 -3.71 -21.75
C GLN A 17 2.07 -3.34 -21.39
N ALA A 18 2.25 -2.10 -20.92
CA ALA A 18 3.52 -1.70 -20.36
C ALA A 18 3.87 -2.67 -19.22
N PRO A 19 5.15 -3.06 -19.07
CA PRO A 19 5.58 -3.73 -17.86
C PRO A 19 5.19 -2.84 -16.67
N ASP A 20 4.86 -3.47 -15.55
CA ASP A 20 4.53 -2.81 -14.29
C ASP A 20 5.81 -2.12 -13.78
N GLU A 21 6.15 -0.98 -14.38
CA GLU A 21 7.29 -0.19 -13.95
C GLU A 21 7.02 0.25 -12.51
N PRO A 22 8.01 0.15 -11.61
CA PRO A 22 7.86 0.70 -10.27
C PRO A 22 7.71 2.20 -10.43
N SER A 23 6.45 2.65 -10.42
CA SER A 23 6.06 4.05 -10.44
C SER A 23 6.96 4.81 -9.48
N HIS A 24 7.42 6.00 -9.89
CA HIS A 24 7.88 7.06 -9.00
C HIS A 24 6.70 7.48 -8.10
N ALA A 25 6.25 6.56 -7.26
CA ALA A 25 5.05 6.66 -6.47
C ALA A 25 5.22 7.86 -5.57
N ARG A 26 4.28 8.80 -5.69
CA ARG A 26 4.12 9.88 -4.71
C ARG A 26 4.31 9.27 -3.31
N PRO A 27 5.10 9.91 -2.42
CA PRO A 27 5.30 9.40 -1.07
C PRO A 27 3.94 9.02 -0.51
N LEU A 28 3.78 7.74 -0.19
CA LEU A 28 2.57 7.28 0.46
C LEU A 28 2.46 8.10 1.76
N GLY A 29 1.29 8.66 2.01
CA GLY A 29 1.02 9.22 3.33
C GLY A 29 1.35 8.18 4.40
N ARG A 30 1.74 8.63 5.59
CA ARG A 30 2.21 7.77 6.68
C ARG A 30 1.29 6.55 6.92
N GLU A 31 -0.02 6.77 6.90
CA GLU A 31 -1.07 5.73 6.94
C GLU A 31 -0.87 4.64 5.87
N ALA A 32 -0.82 5.04 4.59
CA ALA A 32 -0.73 4.12 3.46
C ALA A 32 0.62 3.37 3.42
N CYS A 33 1.70 4.01 3.92
CA CYS A 33 2.95 3.31 4.12
C CYS A 33 2.82 2.21 5.18
N VAL A 34 2.22 2.54 6.33
CA VAL A 34 2.03 1.61 7.45
C VAL A 34 1.14 0.44 7.03
N ASP A 35 0.09 0.68 6.26
CA ASP A 35 -0.78 -0.38 5.74
C ASP A 35 -0.03 -1.36 4.84
N ARG A 36 0.83 -0.84 3.95
CA ARG A 36 1.68 -1.69 3.11
C ARG A 36 2.69 -2.47 3.94
N TRP A 37 3.27 -1.83 4.95
CA TRP A 37 4.21 -2.49 5.85
C TRP A 37 3.54 -3.64 6.61
N LEU A 38 2.37 -3.40 7.20
CA LEU A 38 1.57 -4.41 7.91
C LEU A 38 1.23 -5.59 7.00
N LYS A 39 0.79 -5.31 5.77
CA LYS A 39 0.49 -6.35 4.78
C LYS A 39 1.73 -7.18 4.43
N ALA A 40 2.89 -6.55 4.26
CA ALA A 40 4.14 -7.24 3.99
C ALA A 40 4.61 -8.12 5.15
N GLN A 41 4.23 -7.77 6.39
CA GLN A 41 4.53 -8.53 7.60
C GLN A 41 3.48 -9.58 7.96
N ASP A 42 2.46 -9.79 7.12
CA ASP A 42 1.39 -10.76 7.41
C ASP A 42 0.55 -10.38 8.65
N LEU A 43 0.47 -9.09 8.98
CA LEU A 43 -0.25 -8.57 10.14
C LEU A 43 -1.62 -8.01 9.76
N ASN A 44 -2.51 -7.91 10.74
CA ASN A 44 -3.80 -7.25 10.60
C ASN A 44 -3.65 -5.71 10.64
N PRO A 45 -4.73 -4.93 10.40
CA PRO A 45 -4.68 -3.46 10.32
C PRO A 45 -4.20 -2.75 11.60
N TYR A 46 -4.15 -3.45 12.73
CA TYR A 46 -3.76 -2.93 14.03
C TYR A 46 -2.36 -3.40 14.46
N GLY A 47 -1.68 -4.23 13.67
CA GLY A 47 -0.36 -4.79 14.01
C GLY A 47 -0.42 -6.03 14.91
N ASP A 48 -1.54 -6.73 14.94
CA ASP A 48 -1.65 -8.06 15.55
C ASP A 48 -1.58 -9.15 14.47
N PRO A 49 -1.29 -10.43 14.80
CA PRO A 49 -1.39 -11.53 13.85
C PRO A 49 -2.76 -11.58 13.16
N ARG A 50 -2.81 -12.07 11.92
CA ARG A 50 -4.11 -12.29 11.28
C ARG A 50 -4.94 -13.29 12.06
N GLY A 51 -6.26 -13.07 12.05
CA GLY A 51 -7.21 -13.87 12.80
C GLY A 51 -7.33 -13.51 14.28
N THR A 52 -6.57 -12.53 14.79
CA THR A 52 -6.81 -12.00 16.14
C THR A 52 -8.23 -11.45 16.25
N THR A 53 -8.94 -11.91 17.27
CA THR A 53 -10.29 -11.46 17.63
C THR A 53 -10.20 -10.50 18.81
N TYR A 54 -10.98 -9.41 18.77
CA TYR A 54 -11.02 -8.42 19.83
C TYR A 54 -12.36 -8.49 20.56
N ALA A 55 -12.30 -8.73 21.87
CA ALA A 55 -13.47 -8.55 22.74
C ALA A 55 -13.86 -7.05 22.70
N GLY A 56 -15.08 -6.74 22.26
CA GLY A 56 -15.53 -5.35 22.04
C GLY A 56 -15.33 -4.82 20.61
N GLY A 57 -14.78 -5.62 19.68
CA GLY A 57 -14.75 -5.33 18.24
C GLY A 57 -13.65 -4.37 17.77
N ASN A 58 -13.43 -3.23 18.44
CA ASN A 58 -12.38 -2.27 18.05
C ASN A 58 -11.26 -2.17 19.11
N PRO A 59 -10.02 -2.59 18.80
CA PRO A 59 -8.91 -2.52 19.74
C PRO A 59 -8.37 -1.11 20.00
N LEU A 60 -8.85 -0.10 19.28
CA LEU A 60 -8.43 1.29 19.43
C LEU A 60 -9.28 2.06 20.43
N PHE A 61 -10.34 1.47 20.97
CA PHE A 61 -11.23 2.13 21.91
C PHE A 61 -11.21 1.42 23.26
N ASP A 62 -10.86 2.16 24.31
CA ASP A 62 -10.98 1.67 25.69
C ASP A 62 -12.34 2.07 26.26
N GLU A 63 -13.26 1.11 26.33
CA GLU A 63 -14.62 1.32 26.84
C GLU A 63 -14.68 1.71 28.32
N ARG A 64 -13.64 1.39 29.11
CA ARG A 64 -13.59 1.75 30.54
C ARG A 64 -13.28 3.22 30.74
N THR A 65 -12.46 3.79 29.87
CA THR A 65 -11.99 5.18 29.97
C THR A 65 -12.63 6.11 28.95
N GLY A 66 -13.24 5.56 27.89
CA GLY A 66 -13.79 6.31 26.77
C GLY A 66 -12.73 6.89 25.82
N VAL A 67 -11.47 6.50 25.95
CA VAL A 67 -10.36 7.05 25.17
C VAL A 67 -10.16 6.23 23.89
N SER A 68 -9.94 6.95 22.77
CA SER A 68 -9.54 6.35 21.50
C SER A 68 -8.05 6.57 21.26
N GLU A 69 -7.38 5.54 20.75
CA GLU A 69 -5.98 5.57 20.38
C GLU A 69 -5.80 5.73 18.86
N ASP A 70 -4.82 6.54 18.44
CA ASP A 70 -4.44 6.62 17.03
C ASP A 70 -3.86 5.29 16.54
N ARG A 71 -4.35 4.83 15.39
CA ARG A 71 -3.99 3.51 14.85
C ARG A 71 -2.51 3.43 14.53
N VAL A 72 -1.94 4.45 13.88
CA VAL A 72 -0.54 4.41 13.47
C VAL A 72 0.36 4.57 14.67
N GLU A 73 -0.01 5.39 15.65
CA GLU A 73 0.70 5.45 16.93
C GLU A 73 0.75 4.07 17.60
N ARG A 74 -0.39 3.38 17.75
CA ARG A 74 -0.44 2.01 18.27
C ARG A 74 0.49 1.08 17.50
N VAL A 75 0.37 1.06 16.17
CA VAL A 75 1.14 0.16 15.30
C VAL A 75 2.63 0.44 15.43
N THR A 76 3.04 1.71 15.39
CA THR A 76 4.46 2.08 15.43
C THR A 76 5.06 1.98 16.83
N ARG A 77 4.25 2.08 17.89
CA ARG A 77 4.67 1.73 19.25
C ARG A 77 4.90 0.23 19.40
N LYS A 78 4.03 -0.59 18.80
CA LYS A 78 4.12 -2.06 18.85
C LYS A 78 5.19 -2.61 17.91
N HIS A 79 5.37 -1.97 16.76
CA HIS A 79 6.31 -2.32 15.69
C HIS A 79 7.15 -1.09 15.28
N PRO A 80 8.21 -0.77 16.04
CA PRO A 80 9.07 0.38 15.76
C PRO A 80 9.67 0.38 14.35
N GLU A 81 9.84 -0.80 13.74
CA GLU A 81 10.29 -1.00 12.37
C GLU A 81 9.37 -0.32 11.35
N ALA A 82 8.05 -0.38 11.58
CA ALA A 82 7.06 0.29 10.74
C ALA A 82 7.25 1.80 10.81
N GLY A 83 7.53 2.34 12.00
CA GLY A 83 7.81 3.76 12.20
C GLY A 83 9.07 4.21 11.46
N ARG A 84 10.14 3.42 11.50
CA ARG A 84 11.39 3.70 10.77
C ARG A 84 11.20 3.59 9.26
N ALA A 85 10.48 2.58 8.79
CA ALA A 85 10.21 2.37 7.36
C ALA A 85 9.26 3.42 6.77
N CYS A 86 8.37 3.97 7.59
CA CYS A 86 7.33 4.93 7.19
C CYS A 86 7.53 6.32 7.78
N ALA A 87 8.75 6.64 8.23
CA ALA A 87 9.11 7.98 8.61
C ALA A 87 9.02 8.87 7.37
N VAL A 88 7.99 9.71 7.32
CA VAL A 88 7.93 10.78 6.33
C VAL A 88 8.93 11.83 6.84
N PRO A 89 10.00 12.19 6.10
CA PRO A 89 10.81 13.32 6.49
C PRO A 89 9.88 14.53 6.59
N ASP A 90 9.91 15.24 7.70
CA ASP A 90 9.09 16.44 7.91
C ASP A 90 9.29 17.37 6.72
N GLY A 91 8.32 17.36 5.81
CA GLY A 91 8.27 18.26 4.67
C GLY A 91 7.93 19.62 5.23
N GLY A 92 8.98 20.35 5.65
CA GLY A 92 8.91 21.69 6.18
C GLY A 92 7.91 22.51 5.38
N ARG A 93 6.88 22.99 6.09
CA ARG A 93 5.92 23.97 5.60
C ARG A 93 6.62 25.29 5.35
#